data_AF-A0A1H0AET5-F1
#
_entry.id   AF-A0A1H0AET5-F1
#
_cell.length_a   1.000
_cell.length_b   1.000
_cell.length_c   1.000
_cell.angle_alpha   90.00
_cell.angle_beta   90.00
_cell.angle_gamma   90.00
#
_symmetry.space_group_name_H-M   'P 1'
#
loop_
_entity.id
_entity.type
_entity.pdbx_description
1 polymer ?
#
loop_
_entity_poly.entity_id
_entity_poly.type
_entity_poly.pdbx_seq_one_letter_code
_entity_poly.pdbx_strand_id
1 'polypeptide(L)'
;MDISMPVFEQALLDGDHGRALAIVKKWRLDASRFQVFRDLLTPAMYSIGLKWQQGDITVAEEHLATGVCDFILNQSEYELLSNSKSIDATPKAFFFSVKNEQHYLGLKMVSILFRERNWNVKFLQSDLPVVKVMEEVDRWRPGVIGLSFSLSYRAEELGDYLKALDERKDQMEVLVGGRLIHKYDFSSIGSLKTTFIKNLDDLHYWFTNQERAGRDNKDGTTTTSSII
;
A
#
# COMPACT_ATOMS: atom_id res chain seq x y z
N MET A 1 29.33 -8.34 -3.86
CA MET A 1 28.18 -8.34 -2.91
C MET A 1 26.99 -8.98 -3.62
N ASP A 2 26.61 -10.17 -3.16
CA ASP A 2 25.34 -10.81 -3.50
C ASP A 2 24.18 -9.97 -2.94
N ILE A 3 23.15 -9.79 -3.75
CA ILE A 3 21.96 -8.98 -3.47
C ILE A 3 20.68 -9.79 -3.66
N SER A 4 20.79 -11.12 -3.73
CA SER A 4 19.65 -12.01 -3.92
C SER A 4 18.63 -11.87 -2.78
N MET A 5 17.38 -12.24 -3.06
CA MET A 5 16.29 -12.20 -2.08
C MET A 5 16.62 -12.98 -0.79
N PRO A 6 17.19 -14.21 -0.83
CA PRO A 6 17.58 -14.92 0.40
C PRO A 6 18.63 -14.18 1.23
N VAL A 7 19.56 -13.46 0.59
CA VAL A 7 20.57 -12.66 1.31
C VAL A 7 19.95 -11.43 1.95
N PHE A 8 18.94 -10.83 1.32
CA PHE A 8 18.16 -9.75 1.91
C PHE A 8 17.33 -10.25 3.10
N GLU A 9 16.62 -11.37 2.94
CA GLU A 9 15.86 -12.03 4.01
C GLU A 9 16.73 -12.27 5.25
N GLN A 10 17.93 -12.83 5.06
CA GLN A 10 18.85 -13.06 6.17
C GLN A 10 19.28 -11.75 6.84
N ALA A 11 19.54 -10.68 6.07
CA ALA A 11 19.88 -9.38 6.64
C ALA A 11 18.74 -8.80 7.50
N LEU A 12 17.47 -9.06 7.15
CA LEU A 12 16.32 -8.68 7.95
C LEU A 12 16.27 -9.48 9.27
N LEU A 13 16.43 -10.80 9.19
CA LEU A 13 16.42 -11.69 10.37
C LEU A 13 17.59 -11.43 11.32
N ASP A 14 18.75 -11.02 10.79
CA ASP A 14 19.93 -10.67 11.58
C ASP A 14 19.82 -9.28 12.26
N GLY A 15 18.78 -8.49 11.95
CA GLY A 15 18.68 -7.12 12.44
C GLY A 15 19.64 -6.13 11.76
N ASP A 16 20.29 -6.52 10.66
CA ASP A 16 21.36 -5.76 10.02
C ASP A 16 20.79 -4.70 9.05
N HIS A 17 20.45 -3.54 9.63
CA HIS A 17 19.95 -2.37 8.92
C HIS A 17 20.91 -1.89 7.82
N GLY A 18 22.22 -1.95 8.08
CA GLY A 18 23.25 -1.48 7.16
C GLY A 18 23.34 -2.34 5.92
N ARG A 19 23.38 -3.67 6.11
CA ARG A 19 23.40 -4.63 5.01
C ARG A 19 22.10 -4.63 4.22
N ALA A 20 20.95 -4.61 4.90
CA ALA A 20 19.64 -4.53 4.24
C ALA A 20 19.55 -3.28 3.35
N LEU A 21 19.99 -2.12 3.84
CA LEU A 21 20.00 -0.88 3.07
C LEU A 21 20.99 -0.91 1.90
N ALA A 22 22.18 -1.49 2.10
CA ALA A 22 23.17 -1.63 1.03
C ALA A 22 22.65 -2.49 -0.13
N ILE A 23 21.95 -3.59 0.18
CA ILE A 23 21.30 -4.46 -0.81
C ILE A 23 20.25 -3.67 -1.59
N VAL A 24 19.35 -2.98 -0.89
CA VAL A 24 18.28 -2.17 -1.51
C VAL A 24 18.87 -1.07 -2.40
N LYS A 25 19.88 -0.33 -1.93
CA LYS A 25 20.56 0.71 -2.73
C LYS A 25 21.17 0.12 -4.01
N LYS A 26 21.75 -1.07 -3.93
CA LYS A 26 22.33 -1.72 -5.09
C LYS A 26 21.26 -2.20 -6.08
N TRP A 27 20.13 -2.73 -5.61
CA TRP A 27 18.97 -3.01 -6.46
C TRP A 27 18.45 -1.76 -7.18
N ARG A 28 18.42 -0.61 -6.49
CA ARG A 28 17.94 0.67 -7.02
C ARG A 28 18.83 1.27 -8.12
N LEU A 29 20.00 0.69 -8.41
CA LEU A 29 20.82 1.09 -9.56
C LEU A 29 20.16 0.69 -10.89
N ASP A 30 19.52 -0.48 -10.93
CA ASP A 30 18.99 -1.07 -12.17
C ASP A 30 17.47 -1.32 -12.13
N ALA A 31 16.85 -1.26 -10.95
CA ALA A 31 15.42 -1.55 -10.76
C ALA A 31 14.68 -0.34 -10.18
N SER A 32 13.45 -0.12 -10.65
CA SER A 32 12.51 0.87 -10.10
C SER A 32 12.13 0.55 -8.64
N ARG A 33 11.61 1.54 -7.91
CA ARG A 33 11.17 1.35 -6.52
C ARG A 33 10.05 0.34 -6.43
N PHE A 34 9.14 0.41 -7.41
CA PHE A 34 8.11 -0.59 -7.65
C PHE A 34 8.69 -2.00 -7.75
N GLN A 35 9.69 -2.23 -8.61
CA GLN A 35 10.34 -3.54 -8.75
C GLN A 35 11.02 -3.97 -7.46
N VAL A 36 11.69 -3.07 -6.73
CA VAL A 36 12.28 -3.41 -5.43
C VAL A 36 11.22 -3.85 -4.42
N PHE A 37 10.09 -3.15 -4.35
CA PHE A 37 9.01 -3.54 -3.44
C PHE A 37 8.39 -4.88 -3.85
N ARG A 38 8.17 -5.09 -5.14
CA ARG A 38 7.54 -6.30 -5.69
C ARG A 38 8.44 -7.53 -5.67
N ASP A 39 9.69 -7.39 -6.11
CA ASP A 39 10.59 -8.50 -6.42
C ASP A 39 11.60 -8.79 -5.30
N LEU A 40 11.75 -7.89 -4.33
CA LEU A 40 12.66 -8.06 -3.19
C LEU A 40 11.93 -8.03 -1.83
N LEU A 41 11.28 -6.92 -1.48
CA LEU A 41 10.70 -6.76 -0.14
C LEU A 41 9.49 -7.68 0.08
N THR A 42 8.54 -7.69 -0.85
CA THR A 42 7.35 -8.54 -0.76
C THR A 42 7.69 -10.02 -0.61
N PRO A 43 8.51 -10.65 -1.50
CA PRO A 43 8.83 -12.06 -1.36
C PRO A 43 9.62 -12.38 -0.10
N ALA A 44 10.55 -11.52 0.33
CA ALA A 44 11.28 -11.72 1.58
C ALA A 44 10.35 -11.71 2.80
N MET A 45 9.46 -10.72 2.91
CA MET A 45 8.52 -10.66 4.03
C MET A 45 7.48 -11.79 4.01
N TYR A 46 7.09 -12.27 2.82
CA TYR A 46 6.22 -13.45 2.70
C TYR A 46 6.93 -14.72 3.15
N SER A 47 8.19 -14.90 2.78
CA SER A 47 9.03 -16.02 3.23
C SER A 47 9.22 -16.02 4.75
N ILE A 48 9.53 -14.86 5.34
CA ILE A 48 9.64 -14.69 6.81
C ILE A 48 8.32 -15.02 7.51
N GLY A 49 7.21 -14.48 6.99
CA GLY A 49 5.89 -14.80 7.53
C GLY A 49 5.55 -16.29 7.45
N LEU A 50 5.95 -16.98 6.37
CA LEU A 50 5.75 -18.43 6.23
C LEU A 50 6.60 -19.21 7.23
N LYS A 51 7.88 -18.88 7.38
CA LYS A 51 8.78 -19.50 8.37
C LYS A 51 8.24 -19.36 9.80
N TRP A 52 7.72 -18.18 10.13
CA TRP A 52 7.07 -17.96 11.43
C TRP A 52 5.82 -18.83 11.58
N GLN A 53 4.94 -18.88 10.58
CA GLN A 53 3.74 -19.73 10.60
C GLN A 53 4.06 -21.23 10.74
N GLN A 54 5.20 -21.66 10.21
CA GLN A 54 5.69 -23.04 10.30
C GLN A 54 6.43 -23.34 11.62
N GLY A 55 6.76 -22.30 12.41
CA GLY A 55 7.51 -22.44 13.66
C GLY A 55 9.02 -22.53 13.47
N ASP A 56 9.54 -22.23 12.27
CA ASP A 56 10.97 -22.24 11.96
C ASP A 56 11.70 -21.03 12.58
N ILE A 57 10.98 -19.94 12.81
CA ILE A 57 11.45 -18.74 13.52
C ILE A 57 10.42 -18.32 14.57
N THR A 58 10.89 -17.64 15.61
CA THR A 58 10.07 -17.07 16.67
C THR A 58 9.34 -15.81 16.22
N VAL A 59 8.30 -15.43 16.97
CA VAL A 59 7.62 -14.13 16.79
C VAL A 59 8.57 -12.94 17.02
N ALA A 60 9.60 -13.11 17.85
CA ALA A 60 10.59 -12.07 18.09
C ALA A 60 11.47 -11.83 16.85
N GLU A 61 11.85 -12.89 16.14
CA GLU A 61 12.60 -12.81 14.88
C GLU A 61 11.76 -12.22 13.74
N GLU A 62 10.48 -12.58 13.65
CA GLU A 62 9.55 -11.94 12.70
C GLU A 62 9.44 -10.44 12.96
N HIS A 63 9.23 -10.03 14.22
CA HIS A 63 9.12 -8.61 14.57
C HIS A 63 10.42 -7.85 14.34
N LEU A 64 11.57 -8.47 14.60
CA LEU A 64 12.88 -7.90 14.27
C LEU A 64 12.98 -7.63 12.76
N ALA A 65 12.68 -8.63 11.93
CA ALA A 65 12.71 -8.49 10.47
C ALA A 65 11.72 -7.43 9.97
N THR A 66 10.51 -7.40 10.51
CA THR A 66 9.50 -6.37 10.21
C THR A 66 10.02 -4.97 10.56
N GLY A 67 10.70 -4.80 11.70
CA GLY A 67 11.32 -3.54 12.10
C GLY A 67 12.42 -3.08 11.13
N VAL A 68 13.31 -3.99 10.72
CA VAL A 68 14.34 -3.67 9.71
C VAL A 68 13.70 -3.30 8.37
N CYS A 69 12.68 -4.04 7.93
CA CYS A 69 11.98 -3.73 6.69
C CYS A 69 11.27 -2.36 6.76
N ASP A 70 10.68 -2.01 7.90
CA ASP A 70 10.07 -0.69 8.10
C ASP A 70 11.10 0.44 7.99
N PHE A 71 12.29 0.24 8.55
CA PHE A 71 13.42 1.16 8.38
C PHE A 71 13.79 1.35 6.91
N ILE A 72 13.86 0.28 6.12
CA ILE A 72 14.12 0.37 4.67
C ILE A 72 13.04 1.19 3.96
N LEU A 73 11.77 1.02 4.32
CA LEU A 73 10.67 1.81 3.76
C LEU A 73 10.78 3.29 4.17
N ASN A 74 11.16 3.60 5.42
CA ASN A 74 11.41 4.97 5.85
C ASN A 74 12.55 5.63 5.05
N GLN A 75 13.63 4.90 4.75
CA GLN A 75 14.70 5.40 3.88
C GLN A 75 14.21 5.66 2.46
N SER A 76 13.40 4.74 1.91
CA SER A 76 12.80 4.94 0.59
C SER A 76 11.84 6.14 0.55
N GLU A 77 11.16 6.45 1.66
CA GLU A 77 10.30 7.62 1.78
C GLU A 77 11.11 8.91 1.93
N TYR A 78 12.22 8.87 2.67
CA TYR A 78 13.15 9.99 2.82
C TYR A 78 13.65 10.52 1.48
N GLU A 79 13.95 9.62 0.53
CA GLU A 79 14.36 9.96 -0.85
C GLU A 79 13.32 10.81 -1.61
N LEU A 80 12.05 10.83 -1.16
CA LEU A 80 10.95 11.55 -1.79
C LEU A 80 10.62 12.87 -1.08
N LEU A 81 11.28 13.22 0.03
CA LEU A 81 10.95 14.43 0.80
C LEU A 81 11.12 15.73 0.02
N SER A 82 12.04 15.77 -0.95
CA SER A 82 12.19 16.92 -1.87
C SER A 82 10.93 17.15 -2.73
N ASN A 83 10.06 16.16 -2.87
CA ASN A 83 8.78 16.26 -3.57
C ASN A 83 7.61 16.66 -2.64
N SER A 84 7.90 17.05 -1.39
CA SER A 84 6.87 17.45 -0.42
C SER A 84 5.96 18.54 -1.00
N LYS A 85 4.65 18.34 -0.86
CA LYS A 85 3.62 19.26 -1.34
C LYS A 85 3.07 20.11 -0.19
N SER A 86 2.40 21.21 -0.53
CA SER A 86 1.57 21.93 0.46
C SER A 86 0.43 21.02 0.94
N ILE A 87 -0.09 21.29 2.14
CA ILE A 87 -1.14 20.47 2.75
C ILE A 87 -2.42 20.37 1.92
N ASP A 88 -2.70 21.39 1.11
CA ASP A 88 -3.88 21.50 0.26
C ASP A 88 -3.66 21.00 -1.18
N ALA A 89 -2.44 20.62 -1.53
CA ALA A 89 -2.14 20.15 -2.88
C ALA A 89 -2.94 18.88 -3.22
N THR A 90 -3.45 18.85 -4.45
CA THR A 90 -4.09 17.71 -5.08
C THR A 90 -3.17 17.10 -6.14
N PRO A 91 -3.30 15.80 -6.45
CA PRO A 91 -4.29 14.85 -5.93
C PRO A 91 -3.93 14.32 -4.53
N LYS A 92 -4.95 13.97 -3.71
CA LYS A 92 -4.82 13.56 -2.30
C LYS A 92 -5.18 12.10 -2.10
N ALA A 93 -4.35 11.34 -1.38
CA ALA A 93 -4.62 9.95 -1.02
C ALA A 93 -4.42 9.70 0.47
N PHE A 94 -5.38 9.03 1.11
CA PHE A 94 -5.35 8.70 2.53
C PHE A 94 -5.27 7.19 2.74
N PHE A 95 -4.22 6.72 3.40
CA PHE A 95 -3.99 5.30 3.67
C PHE A 95 -4.07 5.00 5.15
N PHE A 96 -4.82 3.96 5.53
CA PHE A 96 -4.91 3.47 6.91
C PHE A 96 -5.26 1.98 6.95
N SER A 97 -4.81 1.29 7.99
CA SER A 97 -5.22 -0.10 8.24
C SER A 97 -6.58 -0.13 8.97
N VAL A 98 -7.32 -1.22 8.85
CA VAL A 98 -8.52 -1.43 9.66
C VAL A 98 -8.17 -1.50 11.16
N LYS A 99 -9.16 -1.27 12.02
CA LYS A 99 -8.99 -1.34 13.48
C LYS A 99 -8.32 -2.66 13.91
N ASN A 100 -7.40 -2.58 14.87
CA ASN A 100 -6.60 -3.67 15.43
C ASN A 100 -5.74 -4.45 14.41
N GLU A 101 -5.41 -3.86 13.27
CA GLU A 101 -4.55 -4.45 12.24
C GLU A 101 -3.14 -3.86 12.31
N GLN A 102 -2.16 -4.72 12.58
CA GLN A 102 -0.76 -4.34 12.72
C GLN A 102 0.06 -4.65 11.45
N HIS A 103 -0.52 -5.32 10.46
CA HIS A 103 0.16 -5.63 9.19
C HIS A 103 0.06 -4.45 8.22
N TYR A 104 0.94 -3.45 8.41
CA TYR A 104 0.89 -2.20 7.63
C TYR A 104 1.99 -2.06 6.57
N LEU A 105 3.00 -2.94 6.52
CA LEU A 105 4.15 -2.78 5.59
C LEU A 105 3.72 -2.68 4.12
N GLY A 106 2.80 -3.55 3.68
CA GLY A 106 2.27 -3.50 2.31
C GLY A 106 1.55 -2.18 2.01
N LEU A 107 0.73 -1.70 2.95
CA LEU A 107 0.04 -0.42 2.82
C LEU A 107 1.02 0.77 2.79
N LYS A 108 2.10 0.69 3.57
CA LYS A 108 3.19 1.67 3.55
C LYS A 108 3.89 1.71 2.19
N MET A 109 4.20 0.54 1.60
CA MET A 109 4.75 0.45 0.24
C MET A 109 3.83 1.16 -0.78
N VAL A 110 2.53 0.88 -0.73
CA VAL A 110 1.54 1.56 -1.58
C VAL A 110 1.57 3.08 -1.37
N SER A 111 1.56 3.55 -0.13
CA SER A 111 1.61 4.98 0.19
C SER A 111 2.84 5.68 -0.40
N ILE A 112 4.01 5.01 -0.37
CA ILE A 112 5.25 5.51 -0.94
C ILE A 112 5.16 5.58 -2.48
N LEU A 113 4.55 4.59 -3.13
CA LEU A 113 4.35 4.58 -4.59
C LEU A 113 3.39 5.68 -5.06
N PHE A 114 2.41 6.06 -4.23
CA PHE A 114 1.58 7.24 -4.47
C PHE A 114 2.39 8.54 -4.35
N ARG A 115 3.22 8.68 -3.30
CA ARG A 115 4.10 9.85 -3.15
C ARG A 115 5.07 9.99 -4.32
N GLU A 116 5.65 8.88 -4.79
CA GLU A 116 6.52 8.85 -5.97
C GLU A 116 5.82 9.43 -7.21
N ARG A 117 4.49 9.28 -7.31
CA ARG A 117 3.64 9.82 -8.37
C ARG A 117 3.07 11.20 -8.04
N ASN A 118 3.71 11.95 -7.15
CA ASN A 118 3.34 13.32 -6.77
C ASN A 118 1.97 13.47 -6.09
N TRP A 119 1.40 12.40 -5.53
CA TRP A 119 0.23 12.52 -4.68
C TRP A 119 0.60 13.14 -3.33
N ASN A 120 -0.30 13.98 -2.81
CA ASN A 120 -0.26 14.41 -1.43
C ASN A 120 -0.83 13.28 -0.57
N VAL A 121 0.02 12.65 0.23
CA VAL A 121 -0.31 11.39 0.91
C VAL A 121 -0.30 11.56 2.43
N LYS A 122 -1.42 11.19 3.06
CA LYS A 122 -1.47 10.89 4.49
C LYS A 122 -1.46 9.38 4.69
N PHE A 123 -0.58 8.91 5.55
CA PHE A 123 -0.52 7.50 5.97
C PHE A 123 -0.69 7.44 7.48
N LEU A 124 -1.78 6.84 7.94
CA LEU A 124 -2.11 6.72 9.35
C LEU A 124 -1.73 5.32 9.83
N GLN A 125 -0.62 5.26 10.58
CA GLN A 125 -0.15 4.07 11.29
C GLN A 125 -0.83 3.93 12.67
N SER A 126 -2.14 4.11 12.74
CA SER A 126 -2.86 4.13 14.02
C SER A 126 -4.14 3.31 13.96
N ASP A 127 -4.39 2.62 15.07
CA ASP A 127 -5.59 1.84 15.33
C ASP A 127 -6.74 2.78 15.77
N LEU A 128 -7.38 3.44 14.81
CA LEU A 128 -8.48 4.38 15.08
C LEU A 128 -9.85 3.76 14.73
N PRO A 129 -10.88 3.95 15.58
CA PRO A 129 -12.26 3.61 15.24
C PRO A 129 -12.74 4.32 13.96
N VAL A 130 -13.68 3.70 13.25
CA VAL A 130 -14.25 4.21 11.98
C VAL A 130 -14.66 5.68 12.06
N VAL A 131 -15.31 6.11 13.15
CA VAL A 131 -15.75 7.49 13.36
C VAL A 131 -14.58 8.49 13.27
N LYS A 132 -13.44 8.17 13.89
CA LYS A 132 -12.25 9.04 13.89
C LYS A 132 -11.56 9.10 12.54
N VAL A 133 -11.59 8.01 11.79
CA VAL A 133 -11.12 8.00 10.41
C VAL A 133 -12.02 8.85 9.52
N MET A 134 -13.35 8.75 9.66
CA MET A 134 -14.29 9.55 8.87
C MET A 134 -14.16 11.05 9.15
N GLU A 135 -13.93 11.44 10.42
CA GLU A 135 -13.60 12.83 10.77
C GLU A 135 -12.38 13.36 9.98
N GLU A 136 -11.35 12.53 9.77
CA GLU A 136 -10.17 12.89 8.97
C GLU A 136 -10.50 13.01 7.48
N VAL A 137 -11.29 12.07 6.95
CA VAL A 137 -11.75 12.07 5.56
C VAL A 137 -12.54 13.34 5.26
N ASP A 138 -13.48 13.72 6.13
CA ASP A 138 -14.27 14.94 5.99
C ASP A 138 -13.42 16.21 5.99
N ARG A 139 -12.43 16.25 6.88
CA ARG A 139 -11.55 17.40 7.05
C ARG A 139 -10.60 17.58 5.88
N TRP A 140 -9.96 16.50 5.42
CA TRP A 140 -8.87 16.59 4.44
C TRP A 140 -9.31 16.37 2.99
N ARG A 141 -10.47 15.71 2.80
CA ARG A 141 -11.12 15.40 1.52
C ARG A 141 -10.18 14.73 0.51
N PRO A 142 -9.69 13.51 0.81
CA PRO A 142 -8.90 12.75 -0.15
C PRO A 142 -9.75 12.33 -1.36
N GLY A 143 -9.13 12.27 -2.54
CA GLY A 143 -9.76 11.69 -3.73
C GLY A 143 -9.65 10.16 -3.78
N VAL A 144 -8.67 9.61 -3.06
CA VAL A 144 -8.42 8.17 -2.95
C VAL A 144 -8.24 7.78 -1.48
N ILE A 145 -8.91 6.71 -1.07
CA ILE A 145 -8.68 6.05 0.21
C ILE A 145 -8.07 4.68 -0.05
N GLY A 146 -7.03 4.31 0.70
CA GLY A 146 -6.45 2.97 0.68
C GLY A 146 -6.55 2.28 2.04
N LEU A 147 -7.15 1.10 2.02
CA LEU A 147 -7.39 0.23 3.18
C LEU A 147 -6.57 -1.06 3.04
N SER A 148 -6.11 -1.61 4.16
CA SER A 148 -5.49 -2.93 4.19
C SER A 148 -5.98 -3.75 5.39
N PHE A 149 -6.15 -5.05 5.16
CA PHE A 149 -6.39 -6.06 6.18
C PHE A 149 -5.74 -7.39 5.79
N SER A 150 -5.19 -8.10 6.77
CA SER A 150 -4.38 -9.30 6.55
C SER A 150 -4.86 -10.52 7.34
N LEU A 151 -5.81 -10.33 8.26
CA LEU A 151 -6.35 -11.36 9.15
C LEU A 151 -7.86 -11.55 8.92
N SER A 152 -8.31 -12.80 8.81
CA SER A 152 -9.64 -13.11 8.25
C SER A 152 -10.77 -12.75 9.20
N TYR A 153 -10.51 -12.83 10.50
CA TYR A 153 -11.43 -12.38 11.53
C TYR A 153 -11.53 -10.84 11.62
N ARG A 154 -10.78 -10.10 10.79
CA ARG A 154 -10.89 -8.63 10.65
C ARG A 154 -11.76 -8.18 9.48
N ALA A 155 -12.41 -9.12 8.79
CA ALA A 155 -13.24 -8.81 7.63
C ALA A 155 -14.53 -8.06 8.02
N GLU A 156 -15.03 -8.23 9.24
CA GLU A 156 -16.19 -7.48 9.75
C GLU A 156 -15.85 -6.00 9.89
N GLU A 157 -14.69 -5.67 10.48
CA GLU A 157 -14.23 -4.29 10.61
C GLU A 157 -14.09 -3.61 9.24
N LEU A 158 -13.61 -4.32 8.22
CA LEU A 158 -13.57 -3.80 6.85
C LEU A 158 -14.97 -3.39 6.36
N GLY A 159 -15.99 -4.21 6.62
CA GLY A 159 -17.37 -3.91 6.24
C GLY A 159 -17.88 -2.60 6.84
N ASP A 160 -17.54 -2.31 8.11
CA ASP A 160 -17.91 -1.06 8.76
C ASP A 160 -17.28 0.16 8.08
N TYR A 161 -15.99 0.10 7.71
CA TYR A 161 -15.34 1.18 6.96
C TYR A 161 -15.96 1.34 5.57
N LEU A 162 -16.16 0.25 4.82
CA LEU A 162 -16.71 0.31 3.48
C LEU A 162 -18.13 0.88 3.46
N LYS A 163 -18.98 0.45 4.41
CA LYS A 163 -20.32 1.01 4.56
C LYS A 163 -20.30 2.52 4.86
N ALA A 164 -19.47 2.94 5.82
CA ALA A 164 -19.35 4.35 6.17
C ALA A 164 -18.82 5.22 5.00
N LEU A 165 -17.97 4.65 4.15
CA LEU A 165 -17.46 5.31 2.94
C LEU A 165 -18.48 5.34 1.81
N ASP A 166 -19.30 4.30 1.65
CA ASP A 166 -20.30 4.21 0.59
C ASP A 166 -21.53 5.11 0.81
N GLU A 167 -21.89 5.35 2.08
CA GLU A 167 -22.95 6.29 2.46
C GLU A 167 -22.65 7.76 2.06
N ARG A 168 -21.43 8.02 1.56
CA ARG A 168 -20.97 9.36 1.20
C ARG A 168 -21.25 9.72 -0.26
N LYS A 169 -21.58 10.99 -0.49
CA LYS A 169 -21.95 11.53 -1.81
C LYS A 169 -20.75 11.98 -2.65
N ASP A 170 -19.56 12.08 -2.06
CA ASP A 170 -18.35 12.47 -2.77
C ASP A 170 -17.86 11.36 -3.73
N GLN A 171 -17.21 11.81 -4.82
CA GLN A 171 -16.56 10.93 -5.79
C GLN A 171 -15.14 10.62 -5.28
N MET A 172 -15.06 9.74 -4.28
CA MET A 172 -13.78 9.15 -3.88
C MET A 172 -13.69 7.72 -4.39
N GLU A 173 -12.48 7.30 -4.72
CA GLU A 173 -12.19 5.90 -5.00
C GLU A 173 -11.62 5.21 -3.75
N VAL A 174 -12.06 3.98 -3.51
CA VAL A 174 -11.60 3.18 -2.37
C VAL A 174 -10.79 2.00 -2.89
N LEU A 175 -9.52 1.93 -2.51
CA LEU A 175 -8.63 0.82 -2.79
C LEU A 175 -8.57 -0.08 -1.56
N VAL A 176 -8.83 -1.37 -1.73
CA VAL A 176 -8.71 -2.35 -0.65
C VAL A 176 -7.67 -3.39 -1.01
N GLY A 177 -6.63 -3.48 -0.20
CA GLY A 177 -5.58 -4.48 -0.34
C GLY A 177 -5.42 -5.36 0.89
N GLY A 178 -4.30 -6.07 0.92
CA GLY A 178 -3.90 -6.92 2.03
C GLY A 178 -3.97 -8.40 1.70
N ARG A 179 -3.40 -9.21 2.59
CA ARG A 179 -3.07 -10.62 2.29
C ARG A 179 -4.28 -11.49 1.96
N LEU A 180 -5.50 -11.09 2.30
CA LEU A 180 -6.67 -11.93 2.09
C LEU A 180 -7.34 -11.73 0.74
N ILE A 181 -7.08 -10.59 0.09
CA ILE A 181 -7.72 -10.22 -1.18
C ILE A 181 -7.42 -11.20 -2.32
N HIS A 182 -6.30 -11.93 -2.26
CA HIS A 182 -6.00 -12.97 -3.25
C HIS A 182 -6.66 -14.33 -2.94
N LYS A 183 -7.17 -14.55 -1.71
CA LYS A 183 -7.71 -15.84 -1.24
C LYS A 183 -9.23 -15.92 -1.28
N TYR A 184 -9.91 -14.80 -1.08
CA TYR A 184 -11.36 -14.76 -0.98
C TYR A 184 -11.92 -13.67 -1.89
N ASP A 185 -13.16 -13.88 -2.34
CA ASP A 185 -13.90 -12.88 -3.09
C ASP A 185 -14.61 -11.93 -2.11
N PHE A 186 -14.21 -10.67 -2.16
CA PHE A 186 -14.78 -9.58 -1.35
C PHE A 186 -15.68 -8.65 -2.17
N SER A 187 -15.95 -8.98 -3.44
CA SER A 187 -16.78 -8.16 -4.32
C SER A 187 -18.19 -7.90 -3.78
N SER A 188 -18.71 -8.79 -2.92
CA SER A 188 -20.00 -8.67 -2.26
C SER A 188 -20.04 -7.65 -1.11
N ILE A 189 -18.89 -7.23 -0.59
CA ILE A 189 -18.77 -6.28 0.53
C ILE A 189 -18.34 -4.88 0.03
N GLY A 190 -17.79 -4.79 -1.17
CA GLY A 190 -17.46 -3.52 -1.83
C GLY A 190 -18.64 -2.93 -2.59
N SER A 191 -18.62 -1.60 -2.78
CA SER A 191 -19.51 -0.92 -3.73
C SER A 191 -18.83 -0.72 -5.09
N LEU A 192 -19.55 -0.16 -6.07
CA LEU A 192 -19.00 0.17 -7.41
C LEU A 192 -17.78 1.11 -7.35
N LYS A 193 -17.56 1.81 -6.23
CA LYS A 193 -16.40 2.70 -6.01
C LYS A 193 -15.19 1.99 -5.38
N THR A 194 -15.32 0.69 -5.09
CA THR A 194 -14.29 -0.10 -4.39
C THR A 194 -13.51 -0.95 -5.39
N THR A 195 -12.20 -0.73 -5.45
CA THR A 195 -11.26 -1.51 -6.25
C THR A 195 -10.41 -2.39 -5.33
N PHE A 196 -10.47 -3.70 -5.54
CA PHE A 196 -9.66 -4.66 -4.79
C PHE A 196 -8.30 -4.86 -5.47
N ILE A 197 -7.22 -4.58 -4.72
CA ILE A 197 -5.83 -4.64 -5.17
C ILE A 197 -5.18 -5.90 -4.59
N LYS A 198 -4.98 -6.95 -5.40
CA LYS A 198 -4.47 -8.25 -4.93
C LYS A 198 -2.96 -8.23 -4.70
N ASN A 199 -2.24 -7.40 -5.45
CA ASN A 199 -0.79 -7.30 -5.42
C ASN A 199 -0.34 -5.92 -5.98
N LEU A 200 0.97 -5.68 -6.00
CA LEU A 200 1.51 -4.42 -6.50
C LEU A 200 1.32 -4.26 -8.03
N ASP A 201 1.27 -5.34 -8.81
CA ASP A 201 1.01 -5.23 -10.26
C ASP A 201 -0.43 -4.74 -10.54
N ASP A 202 -1.43 -5.17 -9.77
CA ASP A 202 -2.80 -4.64 -9.82
C ASP A 202 -2.82 -3.13 -9.53
N LEU A 203 -2.04 -2.68 -8.54
CA LEU A 203 -1.89 -1.26 -8.24
C LEU A 203 -1.21 -0.51 -9.40
N HIS A 204 -0.19 -1.11 -10.01
CA HIS A 204 0.50 -0.51 -11.15
C HIS A 204 -0.44 -0.35 -12.36
N TYR A 205 -1.29 -1.35 -12.61
CA TYR A 205 -2.35 -1.27 -13.60
C TYR A 205 -3.36 -0.17 -13.28
N TRP A 206 -3.78 -0.05 -12.02
CA TRP A 206 -4.66 1.02 -11.56
C TRP A 206 -4.08 2.41 -11.85
N PHE A 207 -2.81 2.66 -11.53
CA PHE A 207 -2.14 3.93 -11.87
C PHE A 207 -2.17 4.21 -13.38
N THR A 208 -1.87 3.18 -14.19
CA THR A 208 -1.83 3.32 -15.66
C THR A 208 -3.20 3.72 -16.23
N ASN A 209 -4.28 3.18 -15.67
CA ASN A 209 -5.65 3.53 -16.09
C ASN A 209 -6.02 4.96 -15.68
N GLN A 210 -5.64 5.39 -14.47
CA GLN A 210 -5.86 6.77 -14.01
C GLN A 210 -5.13 7.78 -14.90
N GLU A 211 -3.89 7.48 -15.30
CA GLU A 211 -3.12 8.33 -16.20
C GLU A 211 -3.75 8.42 -17.60
N ARG A 212 -4.33 7.33 -18.12
CA ARG A 212 -5.06 7.33 -19.39
C ARG A 212 -6.34 8.16 -19.31
N ALA A 213 -7.18 7.93 -18.30
CA ALA A 213 -8.40 8.70 -18.10
C ALA A 213 -8.12 10.20 -17.91
N GLY A 214 -7.01 10.55 -17.24
CA GLY A 214 -6.56 11.94 -17.09
C GLY A 214 -6.04 12.59 -18.38
N ARG A 215 -5.57 11.81 -19.37
CA ARG A 215 -5.20 12.30 -20.71
C ARG A 215 -6.43 12.47 -21.59
N ASP A 216 -7.33 11.49 -21.61
CA ASP A 216 -8.56 11.56 -22.40
C ASP A 216 -9.45 12.75 -21.98
N ASN A 217 -9.50 13.07 -20.68
CA ASN A 217 -10.18 14.27 -20.17
C ASN A 217 -9.47 15.60 -20.53
N LYS A 218 -8.15 15.58 -20.79
CA LYS A 218 -7.39 16.77 -21.21
C LYS A 218 -7.43 16.99 -22.72
N ASP A 219 -7.53 15.91 -23.49
CA ASP A 219 -7.45 15.95 -24.95
C ASP A 219 -8.81 16.23 -25.61
N GLY A 220 -9.92 16.24 -24.87
CA GLY A 220 -11.18 16.88 -25.29
C GLY A 220 -11.82 16.37 -26.60
N THR A 221 -11.30 15.30 -27.20
CA THR A 221 -11.93 14.62 -28.32
C THR A 221 -12.44 13.27 -27.83
N THR A 222 -13.64 13.27 -27.26
CA THR A 222 -14.48 12.07 -27.22
C THR A 222 -14.70 11.60 -28.66
N THR A 223 -13.87 10.67 -29.14
CA THR A 223 -14.28 9.74 -30.19
C THR A 223 -15.11 8.65 -29.54
N THR A 224 -16.33 9.00 -29.13
CA THR A 224 -17.39 8.02 -28.93
C THR A 224 -17.74 7.43 -30.29
N SER A 225 -17.00 6.39 -30.68
CA SER A 225 -17.55 5.41 -31.60
C SER A 225 -18.39 4.45 -30.77
N SER A 226 -19.62 4.87 -30.47
CA SER A 226 -20.66 3.97 -29.99
C SER A 226 -20.90 2.92 -31.06
N ILE A 227 -20.45 1.69 -30.84
CA ILE A 227 -20.90 0.53 -31.59
C ILE A 227 -21.27 -0.54 -30.56
N ILE A 228 -22.57 -0.54 -30.23
CA ILE A 228 -23.40 -1.61 -29.66
C ILE A 228 -22.98 -2.10 -28.27
#